data_AF-A0A2P4PA73-F1
#
_entry.id   AF-A0A2P4PA73-F1
#
_cell.length_a   1.000
_cell.length_b   1.000
_cell.length_c   1.000
_cell.angle_alpha   90.00
_cell.angle_beta   90.00
_cell.angle_gamma   90.00
#
_symmetry.space_group_name_H-M   'P 1'
#
loop_
_entity.id
_entity.type
_entity.pdbx_description
1 polymer ?
#
loop_
_entity_poly.entity_id
_entity_poly.type
_entity_poly.pdbx_seq_one_letter_code
_entity_poly.pdbx_strand_id
1 'polypeptide(L)'
;YLIEELKDEKLVEELLTTSEKIVVDQSVKKEKEDAVSTIQSSTTTEKAKEIVSSQKEDGSLELPDTVSKALDVESSESLVSSIKTYFINKGTKAPEDKKLLDTAITLSFLRKTSSTDTSPELKEKVAKAEKYLKTELGSDEKIKELLEKTDTVVVDHAVKKVIKEKAEQTIVQEIQETVTEEEEITKVIGIQNNE
;
A
#
# COMPACT_ATOMS: atom_id res chain seq x y z
N TYR A 1 -24.21 4.26 33.56
CA TYR A 1 -22.79 4.07 33.91
C TYR A 1 -21.93 5.31 33.63
N LEU A 2 -21.42 5.57 32.41
CA LEU A 2 -20.50 6.72 32.16
C LEU A 2 -21.14 8.10 32.44
N ILE A 3 -22.39 8.32 32.05
CA ILE A 3 -23.14 9.56 32.35
C ILE A 3 -23.40 9.72 33.86
N GLU A 4 -23.60 8.61 34.59
CA GLU A 4 -23.79 8.64 36.05
C GLU A 4 -22.50 8.92 36.81
N GLU A 5 -21.35 8.42 36.33
CA GLU A 5 -20.04 8.70 36.92
C GLU A 5 -19.57 10.13 36.66
N LEU A 6 -19.69 10.60 35.42
CA LEU A 6 -19.16 11.90 35.01
C LEU A 6 -20.14 13.06 35.27
N LYS A 7 -21.44 12.76 35.39
CA LYS A 7 -22.53 13.75 35.63
C LYS A 7 -22.54 14.92 34.64
N ASP A 8 -21.90 14.76 33.50
CA ASP A 8 -21.80 15.74 32.44
C ASP A 8 -21.94 14.99 31.11
N GLU A 9 -23.11 15.13 30.50
CA GLU A 9 -23.47 14.46 29.25
C GLU A 9 -22.60 14.93 28.08
N LYS A 10 -22.17 16.20 28.10
CA LYS A 10 -21.30 16.77 27.07
C LYS A 10 -19.89 16.18 27.14
N LEU A 11 -19.35 15.98 28.36
CA LEU A 11 -18.06 15.32 28.53
C LEU A 11 -18.08 13.85 28.09
N VAL A 12 -19.20 13.14 28.29
CA VAL A 12 -19.35 11.75 27.81
C VAL A 12 -19.36 11.68 26.29
N GLU A 13 -20.11 12.58 25.63
CA GLU A 13 -20.16 12.65 24.17
C GLU A 13 -18.78 12.97 23.58
N GLU A 14 -18.08 13.99 24.11
CA GLU A 14 -16.71 14.33 23.69
C GLU A 14 -15.73 13.16 23.88
N LEU A 15 -15.84 12.41 24.97
CA LEU A 15 -14.98 11.26 25.26
C LEU A 15 -15.24 10.08 24.30
N LEU A 16 -16.51 9.78 23.99
CA LEU A 16 -16.87 8.75 23.03
C LEU A 16 -16.41 9.12 21.62
N THR A 17 -16.68 10.34 21.16
CA THR A 17 -16.24 10.81 19.83
C THR A 17 -14.71 10.79 19.72
N THR A 18 -13.99 11.21 20.77
CA THR A 18 -12.53 11.18 20.79
C THR A 18 -12.01 9.75 20.77
N SER A 19 -12.62 8.83 21.52
CA SER A 19 -12.23 7.42 21.56
C SER A 19 -12.45 6.74 20.21
N GLU A 20 -13.61 6.97 19.58
CA GLU A 20 -13.91 6.45 18.24
C GLU A 20 -12.89 6.93 17.21
N LYS A 21 -12.57 8.23 17.21
CA LYS A 21 -11.54 8.79 16.35
C LYS A 21 -10.17 8.13 16.59
N ILE A 22 -9.77 7.93 17.85
CA ILE A 22 -8.49 7.27 18.17
C ILE A 22 -8.45 5.84 17.64
N VAL A 23 -9.55 5.08 17.80
CA VAL A 23 -9.64 3.69 17.30
C VAL A 23 -9.52 3.66 15.77
N VAL A 24 -10.20 4.56 15.06
CA VAL A 24 -10.10 4.68 13.60
C VAL A 24 -8.68 5.08 13.16
N ASP A 25 -8.06 6.07 13.83
CA ASP A 25 -6.71 6.50 13.48
C ASP A 25 -5.67 5.37 13.69
N GLN A 26 -5.81 4.59 14.77
CA GLN A 26 -4.95 3.45 15.05
C GLN A 26 -5.14 2.30 14.06
N SER A 27 -6.38 1.99 13.67
CA SER A 27 -6.65 0.93 12.69
C SER A 27 -6.07 1.29 11.32
N VAL A 28 -6.29 2.52 10.85
CA VAL A 28 -5.72 3.02 9.59
C VAL A 28 -4.18 2.99 9.63
N LYS A 29 -3.57 3.36 10.76
CA LYS A 29 -2.11 3.31 10.91
C LYS A 29 -1.59 1.87 10.80
N LYS A 30 -2.24 0.93 11.49
CA LYS A 30 -1.86 -0.49 11.45
C LYS A 30 -1.96 -1.06 10.03
N GLU A 31 -3.04 -0.75 9.30
CA GLU A 31 -3.20 -1.19 7.91
C GLU A 31 -2.10 -0.64 6.99
N LYS A 32 -1.68 0.61 7.19
CA LYS A 32 -0.56 1.20 6.44
C LYS A 32 0.77 0.54 6.76
N GLU A 33 1.03 0.19 8.03
CA GLU A 33 2.24 -0.54 8.43
C GLU A 33 2.26 -1.97 7.86
N ASP A 34 1.13 -2.67 7.91
CA ASP A 34 0.95 -3.98 7.29
C ASP A 34 1.20 -3.90 5.77
N ALA A 35 0.64 -2.89 5.10
CA ALA A 35 0.82 -2.66 3.67
C ALA A 35 2.28 -2.44 3.27
N VAL A 36 3.03 -1.62 4.03
CA VAL A 36 4.46 -1.44 3.80
C VAL A 36 5.22 -2.75 4.02
N SER A 37 4.88 -3.51 5.06
CA SER A 37 5.50 -4.82 5.33
C SER A 37 5.24 -5.83 4.20
N THR A 38 4.04 -5.81 3.62
CA THR A 38 3.70 -6.61 2.43
C THR A 38 4.54 -6.20 1.22
N ILE A 39 4.74 -4.91 0.96
CA ILE A 39 5.64 -4.46 -0.13
C ILE A 39 7.07 -4.95 0.12
N GLN A 40 7.58 -4.80 1.35
CA GLN A 40 8.94 -5.19 1.74
C GLN A 40 9.19 -6.70 1.62
N SER A 41 8.18 -7.53 1.88
CA SER A 41 8.30 -9.00 1.81
C SER A 41 8.01 -9.56 0.42
N SER A 42 7.09 -8.95 -0.34
CA SER A 42 6.71 -9.41 -1.68
C SER A 42 7.69 -8.99 -2.78
N THR A 43 8.47 -7.94 -2.54
CA THR A 43 9.47 -7.42 -3.49
C THR A 43 10.86 -7.90 -3.11
N THR A 44 11.38 -8.87 -3.87
CA THR A 44 12.75 -9.35 -3.71
C THR A 44 13.76 -8.33 -4.25
N THR A 45 15.00 -8.41 -3.77
CA THR A 45 16.10 -7.58 -4.28
C THR A 45 16.32 -7.76 -5.78
N GLU A 46 16.10 -8.95 -6.34
CA GLU A 46 16.18 -9.20 -7.78
C GLU A 46 15.09 -8.44 -8.56
N LYS A 47 13.83 -8.47 -8.10
CA LYS A 47 12.75 -7.68 -8.71
C LYS A 47 13.04 -6.18 -8.62
N ALA A 48 13.57 -5.72 -7.49
CA ALA A 48 13.97 -4.32 -7.34
C ALA A 48 15.10 -3.93 -8.31
N LYS A 49 16.05 -4.84 -8.59
CA LYS A 49 17.10 -4.64 -9.60
C LYS A 49 16.54 -4.63 -11.02
N GLU A 50 15.60 -5.52 -11.32
CA GLU A 50 14.88 -5.53 -12.59
C GLU A 50 14.19 -4.19 -12.85
N ILE A 51 13.49 -3.65 -11.85
CA ILE A 51 12.79 -2.36 -11.94
C ILE A 51 13.74 -1.20 -12.30
N VAL A 52 14.97 -1.19 -11.77
CA VAL A 52 15.94 -0.11 -12.04
C VAL A 52 16.91 -0.43 -13.18
N SER A 53 16.79 -1.59 -13.82
CA SER A 53 17.69 -2.03 -14.88
C SER A 53 17.60 -1.13 -16.13
N SER A 54 16.41 -0.58 -16.40
CA SER A 54 16.14 0.36 -17.49
C SER A 54 16.37 1.83 -17.14
N GLN A 55 16.98 2.13 -15.97
CA GLN A 55 17.29 3.51 -15.60
C GLN A 55 18.19 4.18 -16.66
N LYS A 56 17.75 5.34 -17.15
CA LYS A 56 18.46 6.11 -18.17
C LYS A 56 19.66 6.84 -17.57
N GLU A 57 20.59 7.28 -18.42
CA GLU A 57 21.81 7.98 -17.98
C GLU A 57 21.52 9.28 -17.20
N ASP A 58 20.42 9.95 -17.52
CA ASP A 58 19.95 11.15 -16.81
C ASP A 58 19.35 10.85 -15.41
N GLY A 59 19.23 9.57 -15.04
CA GLY A 59 18.69 9.10 -13.77
C GLY A 59 17.19 8.82 -13.79
N SER A 60 16.47 9.15 -14.86
CA SER A 60 15.04 8.85 -14.97
C SER A 60 14.75 7.35 -15.01
N LEU A 61 13.59 6.98 -14.46
CA LEU A 61 13.09 5.61 -14.40
C LEU A 61 11.81 5.49 -15.23
N GLU A 62 11.57 4.29 -15.72
CA GLU A 62 10.29 3.91 -16.30
C GLU A 62 9.39 3.30 -15.22
N LEU A 63 8.09 3.21 -15.50
CA LEU A 63 7.12 2.53 -14.64
C LEU A 63 6.82 1.14 -15.21
N PRO A 64 7.54 0.09 -14.78
CA PRO A 64 7.32 -1.25 -15.30
C PRO A 64 6.05 -1.87 -14.71
N ASP A 65 5.43 -2.78 -15.46
CA ASP A 65 4.24 -3.52 -15.01
C ASP A 65 4.49 -4.34 -13.73
N THR A 66 5.74 -4.67 -13.43
CA THR A 66 6.14 -5.31 -12.17
C THR A 66 5.71 -4.51 -10.95
N VAL A 67 5.71 -3.17 -11.02
CA VAL A 67 5.23 -2.29 -9.94
C VAL A 67 3.70 -2.43 -9.77
N SER A 68 2.95 -2.34 -10.87
CA SER A 68 1.48 -2.46 -10.84
C SER A 68 1.03 -3.83 -10.33
N LYS A 69 1.68 -4.90 -10.78
CA LYS A 69 1.44 -6.27 -10.30
C LYS A 69 1.76 -6.43 -8.81
N ALA A 70 2.84 -5.81 -8.33
CA ALA A 70 3.18 -5.86 -6.91
C ALA A 70 2.11 -5.19 -6.04
N LEU A 71 1.45 -4.15 -6.56
CA LEU A 71 0.40 -3.37 -5.90
C LEU A 71 -1.04 -3.85 -6.19
N ASP A 72 -1.22 -4.98 -6.88
CA ASP A 72 -2.53 -5.50 -7.32
C ASP A 72 -3.37 -4.45 -8.08
N VAL A 73 -2.71 -3.72 -8.99
CA VAL A 73 -3.35 -2.72 -9.86
C VAL A 73 -3.39 -3.23 -11.29
N GLU A 74 -4.51 -2.97 -11.97
CA GLU A 74 -4.78 -3.41 -13.34
C GLU A 74 -3.67 -3.03 -14.33
N SER A 75 -3.10 -1.83 -14.19
CA SER A 75 -2.05 -1.33 -15.08
C SER A 75 -1.24 -0.18 -14.46
N SER A 76 -0.07 0.08 -15.05
CA SER A 76 0.76 1.27 -14.74
C SER A 76 0.03 2.58 -15.06
N GLU A 77 -0.78 2.62 -16.12
CA GLU A 77 -1.59 3.80 -16.47
C GLU A 77 -2.67 4.09 -15.41
N SER A 78 -3.19 3.07 -14.73
CA SER A 78 -4.14 3.24 -13.62
C SER A 78 -3.50 3.90 -12.40
N LEU A 79 -2.24 3.58 -12.10
CA LEU A 79 -1.46 4.27 -11.06
C LEU A 79 -1.24 5.75 -11.43
N VAL A 80 -0.83 6.01 -12.67
CA VAL A 80 -0.64 7.37 -13.20
C VAL A 80 -1.95 8.17 -13.10
N SER A 81 -3.07 7.55 -13.49
CA SER A 81 -4.40 8.17 -13.43
C SER A 81 -4.85 8.48 -12.01
N SER A 82 -4.56 7.59 -11.05
CA SER A 82 -4.86 7.79 -9.63
C SER A 82 -4.12 9.01 -9.07
N ILE A 83 -2.85 9.18 -9.46
CA ILE A 83 -2.06 10.35 -9.07
C ILE A 83 -2.60 11.63 -9.72
N LYS A 84 -2.88 11.62 -11.02
CA LYS A 84 -3.46 12.80 -11.70
C LYS A 84 -4.78 13.22 -11.07
N THR A 85 -5.65 12.26 -10.76
CA THR A 85 -6.94 12.50 -10.08
C THR A 85 -6.74 13.15 -8.72
N TYR A 86 -5.72 12.73 -7.97
CA TYR A 86 -5.38 13.35 -6.69
C TYR A 86 -5.09 14.85 -6.84
N PHE A 87 -4.22 15.24 -7.79
CA PHE A 87 -3.88 16.65 -8.03
C PHE A 87 -5.10 17.47 -8.45
N ILE A 88 -5.92 16.92 -9.36
CA ILE A 88 -7.17 17.56 -9.81
C ILE A 88 -8.11 17.83 -8.62
N ASN A 89 -8.29 16.86 -7.73
CA ASN A 89 -9.15 17.00 -6.55
C ASN A 89 -8.66 18.05 -5.55
N LYS A 90 -7.36 18.39 -5.56
CA LYS A 90 -6.77 19.45 -4.74
C LYS A 90 -6.80 20.83 -5.41
N GLY A 91 -7.31 20.93 -6.64
CA GLY A 91 -7.28 22.17 -7.41
C GLY A 91 -5.88 22.53 -7.89
N THR A 92 -4.93 21.58 -7.85
CA THR A 92 -3.56 21.77 -8.35
C THR A 92 -3.38 21.10 -9.71
N LYS A 93 -2.48 21.64 -10.52
CA LYS A 93 -2.19 21.08 -11.84
C LYS A 93 -1.31 19.85 -11.67
N ALA A 94 -1.80 18.69 -12.13
CA ALA A 94 -1.00 17.48 -12.18
C ALA A 94 0.22 17.66 -13.10
N PRO A 95 1.37 17.04 -12.80
CA PRO A 95 2.46 16.98 -13.76
C PRO A 95 1.99 16.30 -15.05
N GLU A 96 2.29 16.91 -16.20
CA GLU A 96 1.94 16.35 -17.52
C GLU A 96 3.05 15.46 -18.08
N ASP A 97 4.29 15.65 -17.61
CA ASP A 97 5.43 14.88 -18.08
C ASP A 97 5.36 13.43 -17.58
N LYS A 98 5.18 12.50 -18.52
CA LYS A 98 5.08 11.07 -18.24
C LYS A 98 6.33 10.52 -17.55
N LYS A 99 7.51 10.93 -18.01
CA LYS A 99 8.79 10.41 -17.52
C LYS A 99 9.04 10.82 -16.06
N LEU A 100 8.61 12.03 -15.71
CA LEU A 100 8.63 12.57 -14.36
C LEU A 100 7.64 11.83 -13.43
N LEU A 101 6.42 11.57 -13.90
CA LEU A 101 5.45 10.75 -13.15
C LEU A 101 5.94 9.31 -12.97
N ASP A 102 6.37 8.65 -14.05
CA ASP A 102 6.92 7.30 -14.01
C ASP A 102 8.08 7.21 -13.01
N THR A 103 9.02 8.17 -13.08
CA THR A 103 10.16 8.20 -12.17
C THR A 103 9.73 8.36 -10.71
N ALA A 104 8.80 9.27 -10.44
CA ALA A 104 8.32 9.50 -9.07
C ALA A 104 7.56 8.29 -8.51
N ILE A 105 6.72 7.63 -9.31
CA ILE A 105 5.97 6.43 -8.90
C ILE A 105 6.93 5.28 -8.59
N THR A 106 7.84 4.98 -9.53
CA THR A 106 8.80 3.89 -9.37
C THR A 106 9.71 4.15 -8.16
N LEU A 107 10.17 5.39 -7.98
CA LEU A 107 10.97 5.78 -6.81
C LEU A 107 10.20 5.60 -5.49
N SER A 108 8.94 6.03 -5.44
CA SER A 108 8.07 5.85 -4.27
C SER A 108 7.89 4.38 -3.93
N PHE A 109 7.64 3.54 -4.92
CA PHE A 109 7.55 2.09 -4.72
C PHE A 109 8.86 1.52 -4.15
N LEU A 110 10.00 1.81 -4.79
CA LEU A 110 11.30 1.29 -4.38
C LEU A 110 11.67 1.69 -2.94
N ARG A 111 11.36 2.92 -2.53
CA ARG A 111 11.58 3.39 -1.15
C ARG A 111 10.74 2.66 -0.09
N LYS A 112 9.64 2.01 -0.48
CA LYS A 112 8.86 1.16 0.42
C LYS A 112 9.34 -0.29 0.43
N THR A 113 10.35 -0.64 -0.38
CA THR A 113 11.00 -1.95 -0.35
C THR A 113 12.15 -1.98 0.66
N SER A 114 12.50 -3.16 1.17
CA SER A 114 13.69 -3.37 2.02
C SER A 114 14.99 -3.49 1.19
N SER A 115 14.87 -3.61 -0.13
CA SER A 115 16.00 -3.85 -1.03
C SER A 115 16.93 -2.65 -1.17
N THR A 116 16.41 -1.42 -1.02
CA THR A 116 17.20 -0.18 -1.12
C THR A 116 18.17 0.00 0.04
N ASP A 117 17.85 -0.54 1.22
CA ASP A 117 18.70 -0.45 2.41
C ASP A 117 19.82 -1.49 2.39
N THR A 118 19.56 -2.63 1.74
CA THR A 118 20.47 -3.79 1.72
C THR A 118 21.38 -3.82 0.49
N SER A 119 21.05 -3.09 -0.58
CA SER A 119 21.81 -3.07 -1.82
C SER A 119 22.42 -1.69 -2.13
N PRO A 120 23.75 -1.54 -2.08
CA PRO A 120 24.43 -0.30 -2.47
C PRO A 120 24.13 0.13 -3.91
N GLU A 121 24.00 -0.84 -4.82
CA GLU A 121 23.64 -0.62 -6.22
C GLU A 121 22.26 0.04 -6.34
N LEU A 122 21.24 -0.51 -5.68
CA LEU A 122 19.89 0.06 -5.68
C LEU A 122 19.87 1.45 -5.04
N LYS A 123 20.65 1.65 -3.98
CA LYS A 123 20.78 2.95 -3.33
C LYS A 123 21.36 4.02 -4.26
N GLU A 124 22.35 3.67 -5.08
CA GLU A 124 22.90 4.57 -6.11
C GLU A 124 21.84 4.91 -7.17
N LYS A 125 21.10 3.90 -7.65
CA LYS A 125 20.02 4.08 -8.64
C LYS A 125 18.92 5.00 -8.11
N VAL A 126 18.49 4.80 -6.86
CA VAL A 126 17.52 5.66 -6.17
C VAL A 126 18.04 7.10 -6.07
N ALA A 127 19.29 7.30 -5.66
CA ALA A 127 19.87 8.64 -5.56
C ALA A 127 19.96 9.36 -6.93
N LYS A 128 20.22 8.63 -8.02
CA LYS A 128 20.19 9.18 -9.38
C LYS A 128 18.79 9.64 -9.79
N ALA A 129 17.76 8.84 -9.48
CA ALA A 129 16.36 9.21 -9.75
C ALA A 129 15.93 10.45 -8.94
N GLU A 130 16.36 10.56 -7.68
CA GLU A 130 16.12 11.76 -6.88
C GLU A 130 16.79 13.00 -7.48
N LYS A 131 18.02 12.86 -7.96
CA LYS A 131 18.74 13.95 -8.62
C LYS A 131 18.07 14.36 -9.93
N TYR A 132 17.54 13.41 -10.70
CA TYR A 132 16.74 13.68 -11.89
C TYR A 132 15.52 14.54 -11.53
N LEU A 133 14.69 14.11 -10.58
CA LEU A 133 13.50 14.87 -10.14
C LEU A 133 13.86 16.28 -9.64
N LYS A 134 14.98 16.42 -8.92
CA LYS A 134 15.51 17.72 -8.50
C LYS A 134 15.83 18.65 -9.66
N THR A 135 16.45 18.09 -10.70
CA THR A 135 16.85 18.85 -11.88
C THR A 135 15.64 19.27 -12.71
N GLU A 136 14.66 18.38 -12.90
CA GLU A 136 13.47 18.65 -13.71
C GLU A 136 12.49 19.62 -13.06
N LEU A 137 12.26 19.49 -11.74
CA LEU A 137 11.27 20.33 -11.04
C LEU A 137 11.84 21.67 -10.58
N GLY A 138 13.16 21.74 -10.31
CA GLY A 138 13.86 22.95 -9.86
C GLY A 138 13.33 23.56 -8.56
N SER A 139 12.47 22.84 -7.82
CA SER A 139 11.77 23.32 -6.63
C SER A 139 11.57 22.17 -5.65
N ASP A 140 12.20 22.29 -4.47
CA ASP A 140 12.07 21.32 -3.38
C ASP A 140 10.62 21.13 -2.93
N GLU A 141 9.80 22.19 -2.98
CA GLU A 141 8.38 22.13 -2.63
C GLU A 141 7.60 21.26 -3.62
N LYS A 142 7.80 21.44 -4.93
CA LYS A 142 7.16 20.60 -5.95
C LYS A 142 7.60 19.14 -5.87
N ILE A 143 8.88 18.90 -5.59
CA ILE A 143 9.41 17.54 -5.42
C ILE A 143 8.77 16.87 -4.21
N LYS A 144 8.69 17.59 -3.10
CA LYS A 144 8.05 17.08 -1.87
C LYS A 144 6.57 16.79 -2.10
N GLU A 145 5.83 17.70 -2.72
CA GLU A 145 4.41 17.49 -3.04
C GLU A 145 4.24 16.26 -3.92
N LEU A 146 4.99 16.16 -5.02
CA LEU A 146 4.93 15.01 -5.94
C LEU A 146 5.21 13.69 -5.22
N LEU A 147 6.32 13.62 -4.48
CA LEU A 147 6.74 12.39 -3.79
C LEU A 147 5.79 12.01 -2.65
N GLU A 148 5.22 12.98 -1.94
CA GLU A 148 4.18 12.71 -0.94
C GLU A 148 2.95 12.05 -1.60
N LYS A 149 2.59 12.47 -2.82
CA LYS A 149 1.38 11.97 -3.48
C LYS A 149 1.62 10.60 -4.07
N THR A 150 2.75 10.39 -4.72
CA THR A 150 3.12 9.07 -5.23
C THR A 150 3.30 8.08 -4.08
N ASP A 151 3.90 8.48 -2.96
CA ASP A 151 3.98 7.64 -1.75
C ASP A 151 2.60 7.28 -1.22
N THR A 152 1.68 8.25 -1.14
CA THR A 152 0.31 8.02 -0.66
C THR A 152 -0.42 7.01 -1.55
N VAL A 153 -0.39 7.20 -2.87
CA VAL A 153 -1.08 6.31 -3.81
C VAL A 153 -0.50 4.90 -3.78
N VAL A 154 0.82 4.75 -3.69
CA VAL A 154 1.49 3.44 -3.55
C VAL A 154 1.03 2.73 -2.28
N VAL A 155 1.01 3.43 -1.13
CA VAL A 155 0.58 2.85 0.15
C VAL A 155 -0.90 2.52 0.12
N ASP A 156 -1.76 3.39 -0.41
CA ASP A 156 -3.21 3.16 -0.46
C ASP A 156 -3.57 1.92 -1.30
N HIS A 157 -2.87 1.70 -2.42
CA HIS A 157 -3.04 0.48 -3.21
C HIS A 157 -2.54 -0.76 -2.48
N ALA A 158 -1.41 -0.68 -1.78
CA ALA A 158 -0.93 -1.78 -0.96
C ALA A 158 -1.88 -2.09 0.21
N VAL A 159 -2.51 -1.08 0.82
CA VAL A 159 -3.55 -1.27 1.85
C VAL A 159 -4.76 -1.99 1.25
N LYS A 160 -5.26 -1.55 0.10
CA LYS A 160 -6.38 -2.22 -0.59
C LYS A 160 -6.08 -3.69 -0.86
N LYS A 161 -4.85 -3.98 -1.30
CA LYS A 161 -4.38 -5.35 -1.51
C LYS A 161 -4.38 -6.15 -0.20
N VAL A 162 -3.82 -5.63 0.88
CA VAL A 162 -3.79 -6.32 2.18
C VAL A 162 -5.20 -6.58 2.73
N ILE A 163 -6.11 -5.63 2.59
CA ILE A 163 -7.51 -5.79 3.01
C ILE A 163 -8.18 -6.91 2.21
N LYS A 164 -7.99 -6.92 0.88
CA LYS A 164 -8.52 -7.96 -0.01
C LYS A 164 -7.96 -9.34 0.34
N GLU A 165 -6.64 -9.46 0.52
CA GLU A 165 -5.99 -10.72 0.90
C GLU A 165 -6.48 -11.24 2.26
N LYS A 166 -6.68 -10.34 3.25
CA LYS A 166 -7.26 -10.73 4.55
C LYS A 166 -8.69 -11.24 4.42
N ALA A 167 -9.54 -10.58 3.62
CA ALA A 167 -10.90 -11.01 3.39
C ALA A 167 -10.96 -12.39 2.69
N GLU A 168 -10.11 -12.60 1.69
CA GLU A 168 -9.98 -13.89 0.99
C GLU A 168 -9.52 -15.01 1.95
N GLN A 169 -8.56 -14.73 2.84
CA GLN A 169 -8.10 -15.70 3.85
C GLN A 169 -9.22 -16.08 4.83
N THR A 170 -10.02 -15.13 5.29
CA THR A 170 -11.17 -15.42 6.18
C THR A 170 -12.17 -16.35 5.52
N ILE A 171 -12.54 -16.10 4.25
CA ILE A 171 -13.47 -16.96 3.49
C ILE A 171 -12.91 -18.38 3.35
N VAL A 172 -11.61 -18.52 3.06
CA VAL A 172 -10.96 -19.83 2.93
C VAL A 172 -10.97 -20.60 4.25
N GLN A 173 -10.75 -19.92 5.38
CA GLN A 173 -10.82 -20.55 6.71
C GLN A 173 -12.23 -21.07 7.03
N GLU A 174 -13.26 -20.27 6.79
CA GLU A 174 -14.66 -20.69 6.99
C GLU A 174 -15.03 -21.91 6.14
N ILE A 175 -14.58 -21.96 4.87
CA ILE A 175 -14.80 -23.13 4.00
C ILE A 175 -14.05 -24.36 4.53
N GLN A 176 -12.82 -24.23 5.00
CA GLN A 176 -12.06 -25.37 5.53
C GLN A 176 -12.68 -25.93 6.81
N GLU A 177 -13.19 -25.06 7.70
CA GLU A 177 -13.88 -25.47 8.92
C GLU A 177 -15.17 -26.25 8.60
N THR A 178 -16.00 -25.73 7.69
CA THR A 178 -17.24 -26.41 7.26
C THR A 178 -16.98 -27.77 6.59
N VAL A 179 -15.96 -27.89 5.72
CA VAL A 179 -15.60 -29.18 5.10
C VAL A 179 -15.12 -30.18 6.15
N THR A 180 -14.37 -29.73 7.16
CA THR A 180 -13.88 -30.59 8.24
C THR A 180 -15.03 -31.11 9.12
N GLU A 181 -15.99 -30.23 9.45
CA GLU A 181 -17.20 -30.62 10.18
C GLU A 181 -18.04 -31.63 9.39
N GLU A 182 -18.23 -31.44 8.08
CA GLU A 182 -18.96 -32.40 7.22
C GLU A 182 -18.28 -33.77 7.14
N GLU A 183 -16.95 -33.83 7.08
CA GLU A 183 -16.19 -35.09 7.10
C GLU A 183 -16.31 -35.84 8.44
N GLU A 184 -16.35 -35.12 9.57
CA GLU A 184 -16.56 -35.75 10.88
C GLU A 184 -17.99 -36.30 11.02
N ILE A 185 -19.00 -35.56 10.56
CA ILE A 185 -20.40 -36.00 10.59
C ILE A 185 -20.59 -37.28 9.75
N THR A 186 -19.99 -37.35 8.56
CA THR A 186 -20.09 -38.54 7.70
C THR A 186 -19.39 -39.77 8.27
N LYS A 187 -18.26 -39.61 8.98
CA LYS A 187 -17.60 -40.71 9.69
C LYS A 187 -18.46 -41.27 10.83
N VAL A 188 -19.14 -40.42 11.60
CA VAL A 188 -20.00 -40.86 12.72
C VAL A 188 -21.22 -41.65 12.22
N ILE A 189 -21.86 -41.21 11.14
CA ILE A 189 -23.01 -41.92 10.53
C ILE A 189 -22.60 -43.28 9.95
N GLY A 190 -21.39 -43.38 9.39
CA GLY A 190 -20.86 -44.65 8.87
C GLY A 190 -20.61 -45.71 9.96
N ILE A 191 -20.33 -45.29 11.18
CA ILE A 191 -20.07 -46.20 12.33
C ILE A 191 -21.39 -46.67 12.96
N GLN A 192 -22.42 -45.81 13.03
CA GLN A 192 -23.72 -46.17 13.62
C GLN A 192 -24.58 -47.12 12.77
N ASN A 193 -24.37 -47.18 11.45
CA ASN A 193 -25.15 -48.05 10.55
C ASN A 193 -24.56 -49.47 10.40
N ASN A 194 -23.54 -49.82 11.18
CA ASN A 194 -22.81 -51.09 11.06
C ASN A 194 -22.86 -51.97 12.33
N GLU A 195 -23.79 -51.68 13.26
CA GLU A 195 -24.21 -52.56 14.39
C GLU A 195 -25.62 -53.13 14.13
#